data_AF-A0A835NCN4-F1
#
_entry.id   AF-A0A835NCN4-F1
#
_cell.length_a   1.000
_cell.length_b   1.000
_cell.length_c   1.000
_cell.angle_alpha   90.00
_cell.angle_beta   90.00
_cell.angle_gamma   90.00
#
_symmetry.space_group_name_H-M   'P 1'
#
loop_
_entity.id
_entity.type
_entity.pdbx_description
1 polymer ?
#
loop_
_entity_poly.entity_id
_entity_poly.type
_entity_poly.pdbx_seq_one_letter_code
_entity_poly.pdbx_strand_id
1 'polypeptide(L)'
;PHTLLRVYSCDLRSDGSILGSRQDGYNGWDFISFDLGSGRFVAADSAAEITRRRWEGETNEAESLTHYLGTVCPEWLQKYVKYGQKELERKEPPDVHVSGKEEHGTLILSCHAYGFYPSSIAVNWMKGDEIWDQETEWGGIPTSGGNLTVVVAVSIIAAIIILIVSIGFVVWKRQSGSGNRNEYGMAAREYQWWIQLWIPSVRIQDGSWG
;
A
#
# COMPACT_ATOMS: atom_id res chain seq x y z
N PRO A 1 29.01 -1.55 26.48
CA PRO A 1 29.14 -1.60 25.01
C PRO A 1 28.15 -0.59 24.42
N HIS A 2 28.52 0.11 23.35
CA HIS A 2 27.65 1.07 22.67
C HIS A 2 27.62 0.77 21.18
N THR A 3 26.53 1.15 20.52
CA THR A 3 26.32 0.91 19.08
C THR A 3 26.10 2.24 18.38
N LEU A 4 26.79 2.43 17.26
CA LEU A 4 26.57 3.54 16.33
C LEU A 4 26.02 2.96 15.02
N LEU A 5 24.89 3.46 14.56
CA LEU A 5 24.34 3.18 13.25
C LEU A 5 24.48 4.43 12.39
N ARG A 6 24.81 4.25 11.11
CA ARG A 6 24.90 5.34 10.15
C ARG A 6 24.21 4.95 8.85
N VAL A 7 23.31 5.81 8.40
CA VAL A 7 22.56 5.65 7.15
C VAL A 7 22.83 6.86 6.27
N TYR A 8 23.13 6.61 5.01
CA TYR A 8 23.21 7.62 3.97
C TYR A 8 22.18 7.30 2.91
N SER A 9 21.51 8.31 2.37
CA SER A 9 20.56 8.14 1.26
C SER A 9 20.76 9.25 0.23
N CYS A 10 20.56 8.92 -1.04
CA CYS A 10 20.24 9.90 -2.08
C CYS A 10 19.13 9.36 -2.96
N ASP A 11 18.17 10.23 -3.28
CA ASP A 11 17.00 9.90 -4.09
C ASP A 11 16.97 10.83 -5.30
N LEU A 12 16.87 10.24 -6.49
CA LEU A 12 16.70 10.96 -7.74
C LEU A 12 15.20 11.02 -8.07
N ARG A 13 14.65 12.24 -8.08
CA ARG A 13 13.23 12.46 -8.39
C ARG A 13 13.00 12.65 -9.88
N SER A 14 11.75 12.46 -10.29
CA SER A 14 11.32 12.63 -11.69
C SER A 14 11.44 14.07 -12.20
N ASP A 15 11.37 15.06 -11.30
CA ASP A 15 11.61 16.47 -11.60
C ASP A 15 13.11 16.83 -11.71
N GLY A 16 14.00 15.84 -11.56
CA GLY A 16 15.45 16.01 -11.57
C GLY A 16 16.03 16.55 -10.27
N SER A 17 15.21 16.78 -9.24
CA SER A 17 15.70 17.14 -7.92
C SER A 17 16.38 15.96 -7.23
N ILE A 18 17.39 16.27 -6.42
CA ILE A 18 18.15 15.30 -5.65
C ILE A 18 17.84 15.55 -4.18
N LEU A 19 17.29 14.55 -3.52
CA LEU A 19 17.23 14.53 -2.07
C LEU A 19 18.43 13.74 -1.57
N GLY A 20 18.99 14.16 -0.45
CA GLY A 20 20.12 13.47 0.15
C GLY A 20 20.10 13.67 1.65
N SER A 21 20.38 12.59 2.39
CA SER A 21 20.43 12.68 3.85
C SER A 21 21.52 11.78 4.43
N ARG A 22 21.92 12.12 5.65
CA ARG A 22 22.69 11.25 6.53
C ARG A 22 22.03 11.24 7.90
N GLN A 23 21.90 10.07 8.50
CA GLN A 23 21.39 9.90 9.86
C GLN A 23 22.33 9.01 10.66
N ASP A 24 22.78 9.51 11.80
CA ASP A 24 23.60 8.78 12.77
C ASP A 24 22.73 8.54 14.02
N GLY A 25 22.64 7.28 14.45
CA GLY A 25 21.91 6.85 15.65
C GLY A 25 22.83 6.17 16.67
N TYR A 26 22.61 6.42 17.96
CA TYR A 26 23.44 5.93 19.06
C TYR A 26 22.60 5.10 20.05
N ASN A 27 22.99 3.85 20.27
CA ASN A 27 22.26 2.86 21.09
C ASN A 27 20.77 2.72 20.73
N GLY A 28 20.45 2.84 19.44
CA GLY A 28 19.08 2.72 18.92
C GLY A 28 18.25 4.01 18.96
N TRP A 29 18.83 5.13 19.40
CA TRP A 29 18.18 6.44 19.41
C TRP A 29 18.80 7.37 18.37
N ASP A 30 18.00 8.30 17.84
CA ASP A 30 18.50 9.34 16.96
C ASP A 30 19.56 10.18 17.68
N PHE A 31 20.64 10.51 16.98
CA PHE A 31 21.74 11.27 17.55
C PHE A 31 22.00 12.55 16.76
N ILE A 32 22.32 12.45 15.47
CA ILE A 32 22.55 13.61 14.62
C ILE A 32 22.16 13.30 13.17
N SER A 33 21.54 14.24 12.49
CA SER A 33 21.15 14.11 11.08
C SER A 33 21.63 15.28 10.25
N PHE A 34 21.77 15.05 8.94
CA PHE A 34 22.11 16.04 7.92
C PHE A 34 21.13 15.90 6.76
N ASP A 35 20.61 17.03 6.29
CA ASP A 35 19.75 17.10 5.12
C ASP A 35 20.42 17.97 4.04
N LEU A 36 20.52 17.45 2.82
CA LEU A 36 21.15 18.12 1.69
C LEU A 36 20.46 19.44 1.33
N GLY A 37 19.13 19.52 1.47
CA GLY A 37 18.37 20.73 1.17
C GLY A 37 18.71 21.89 2.11
N SER A 38 18.94 21.58 3.39
CA SER A 38 19.38 22.58 4.38
C SER A 38 20.90 22.81 4.39
N GLY A 39 21.69 21.79 4.01
CA GLY A 39 23.15 21.80 4.11
C GLY A 39 23.67 21.85 5.55
N ARG A 40 22.84 21.50 6.55
CA ARG A 40 23.14 21.67 7.97
C ARG A 40 22.84 20.43 8.78
N PHE A 41 23.47 20.34 9.94
CA PHE A 41 23.24 19.26 10.88
C PHE A 41 22.15 19.63 11.91
N VAL A 42 21.35 18.65 12.28
CA VAL A 42 20.37 18.73 13.37
C VAL A 42 20.79 17.75 14.45
N ALA A 43 21.10 18.28 15.63
CA ALA A 43 21.43 17.49 16.82
C ALA A 43 20.15 17.05 17.53
N ALA A 44 20.06 15.78 17.93
CA ALA A 44 18.90 15.26 18.65
C ALA A 44 18.92 15.62 20.15
N ASP A 45 20.11 15.77 20.74
CA ASP A 45 20.29 16.12 22.15
C ASP A 45 21.53 17.00 22.40
N SER A 46 21.79 17.31 23.68
CA SER A 46 22.92 18.14 24.10
C SER A 46 24.28 17.47 23.92
N ALA A 47 24.35 16.13 23.87
CA ALA A 47 25.58 15.41 23.58
C ALA A 47 25.91 15.50 22.08
N ALA A 48 24.90 15.35 21.22
CA ALA A 48 25.02 15.51 19.77
C ALA A 48 25.37 16.95 19.37
N GLU A 49 24.95 17.93 20.14
CA GLU A 49 25.26 19.34 19.92
C GLU A 49 26.77 19.62 19.93
N ILE A 50 27.55 18.87 20.72
CA ILE A 50 29.02 18.96 20.73
C ILE A 50 29.57 18.53 19.37
N THR A 51 29.07 17.42 18.83
CA THR A 51 29.45 16.90 17.50
C THR A 51 29.04 17.86 16.39
N ARG A 52 27.83 18.41 16.45
CA ARG A 52 27.33 19.39 15.47
C ARG A 52 28.26 20.59 15.36
N ARG A 53 28.60 21.22 16.50
CA ARG A 53 29.49 22.40 16.52
C ARG A 53 30.85 22.10 15.92
N ARG A 54 31.42 20.94 16.23
CA ARG A 54 32.68 20.50 15.65
C ARG A 54 32.58 20.30 14.14
N TRP A 55 31.52 19.65 13.67
CA TRP A 55 31.34 19.36 12.24
C TRP A 55 30.96 20.57 11.38
N GLU A 56 30.24 21.54 11.96
CA GLU A 56 29.88 22.79 11.26
C GLU A 56 30.95 23.88 11.41
N GLY A 57 31.73 23.88 12.50
CA GLY A 57 32.65 24.97 12.83
C GLY A 57 34.14 24.66 12.68
N GLU A 58 34.54 23.39 12.85
CA GLU A 58 35.96 23.00 12.88
C GLU A 58 36.37 22.09 11.73
N THR A 59 35.43 21.33 11.14
CA THR A 59 35.70 20.42 10.03
C THR A 59 34.90 20.82 8.78
N ASN A 60 35.25 20.21 7.64
CA ASN A 60 34.56 20.40 6.36
C ASN A 60 33.49 19.31 6.12
N GLU A 61 32.91 18.76 7.19
CA GLU A 61 32.03 17.59 7.09
C GLU A 61 30.75 17.93 6.32
N ALA A 62 30.15 19.10 6.57
CA ALA A 62 28.95 19.55 5.87
C ALA A 62 29.20 19.72 4.35
N GLU A 63 30.33 20.30 3.97
CA GLU A 63 30.72 20.47 2.57
C GLU A 63 30.98 19.12 1.89
N SER A 64 31.71 18.23 2.57
CA SER A 64 31.99 16.86 2.10
C SER A 64 30.70 16.07 1.87
N LEU A 65 29.73 16.14 2.80
CA LEU A 65 28.43 15.50 2.65
C LEU A 65 27.61 16.14 1.53
N THR A 66 27.65 17.46 1.38
CA THR A 66 26.96 18.16 0.28
C THR A 66 27.47 17.66 -1.07
N HIS A 67 28.79 17.57 -1.24
CA HIS A 67 29.41 17.05 -2.46
C HIS A 67 29.09 15.56 -2.68
N TYR A 68 29.21 14.73 -1.63
CA TYR A 68 28.94 13.31 -1.75
C TYR A 68 27.47 13.02 -2.10
N LEU A 69 26.52 13.60 -1.38
CA LEU A 69 25.09 13.36 -1.55
C LEU A 69 24.54 14.04 -2.81
N GLY A 70 25.06 15.22 -3.17
CA GLY A 70 24.60 15.98 -4.33
C GLY A 70 25.20 15.53 -5.67
N THR A 71 26.40 14.92 -5.66
CA THR A 71 27.12 14.58 -6.90
C THR A 71 27.50 13.11 -6.96
N VAL A 72 28.27 12.62 -5.98
CA VAL A 72 28.86 11.28 -6.05
C VAL A 72 27.77 10.19 -5.97
N CYS A 73 26.91 10.26 -4.95
CA CYS A 73 25.83 9.30 -4.75
C CYS A 73 24.90 9.17 -5.97
N PRO A 74 24.35 10.26 -6.56
CA PRO A 74 23.48 10.16 -7.73
C PRO A 74 24.20 9.61 -8.97
N GLU A 75 25.48 9.91 -9.19
CA GLU A 75 26.28 9.31 -10.27
C GLU A 75 26.38 7.78 -10.13
N TRP A 76 26.69 7.31 -8.91
CA TRP A 76 26.73 5.87 -8.63
C TRP A 76 25.35 5.23 -8.75
N LEU A 77 24.30 5.89 -8.27
CA LEU A 77 22.92 5.41 -8.38
C LEU A 77 22.53 5.21 -9.85
N GLN A 78 22.72 6.21 -10.71
CA GLN A 78 22.44 6.10 -12.15
C GLN A 78 23.24 4.98 -12.81
N LYS A 79 24.52 4.82 -12.44
CA LYS A 79 25.37 3.75 -12.96
C LYS A 79 24.84 2.36 -12.59
N TYR A 80 24.44 2.15 -11.33
CA TYR A 80 23.91 0.85 -10.89
C TYR A 80 22.50 0.58 -11.41
N VAL A 81 21.65 1.60 -11.53
CA VAL A 81 20.36 1.48 -12.20
C VAL A 81 20.54 1.02 -13.64
N LYS A 82 21.52 1.58 -14.36
CA LYS A 82 21.85 1.13 -15.72
C LYS A 82 22.33 -0.32 -15.78
N TYR A 83 23.14 -0.76 -14.82
CA TYR A 83 23.60 -2.16 -14.76
C TYR A 83 22.47 -3.13 -14.42
N GLY A 84 21.56 -2.74 -13.52
CA GLY A 84 20.43 -3.54 -13.08
C GLY A 84 19.14 -3.32 -13.86
N GLN A 85 19.16 -2.53 -14.93
CA GLN A 85 17.94 -2.01 -15.58
C GLN A 85 16.93 -3.11 -15.91
N LYS A 86 17.40 -4.22 -16.49
CA LYS A 86 16.55 -5.37 -16.82
C LYS A 86 15.80 -5.94 -15.62
N GLU A 87 16.45 -6.02 -14.46
CA GLU A 87 15.85 -6.56 -13.24
C GLU A 87 14.97 -5.51 -12.54
N LEU A 88 15.39 -4.24 -12.54
CA LEU A 88 14.63 -3.14 -11.92
C LEU A 88 13.33 -2.82 -12.68
N GLU A 89 13.34 -2.94 -14.00
CA GLU A 89 12.18 -2.73 -14.86
C GLU A 89 11.35 -4.01 -15.05
N ARG A 90 11.77 -5.13 -14.45
CA ARG A 90 11.03 -6.38 -14.51
C ARG A 90 9.63 -6.17 -13.93
N LYS A 91 8.63 -6.74 -14.58
CA LYS A 91 7.26 -6.79 -14.07
C LYS A 91 6.79 -8.23 -14.10
N GLU A 92 6.49 -8.75 -12.93
CA GLU A 92 5.94 -10.09 -12.76
C GLU A 92 4.54 -9.93 -12.16
N PRO A 93 3.47 -10.29 -12.88
CA PRO A 93 2.13 -10.22 -12.35
C PRO A 93 1.98 -11.24 -11.21
N PRO A 94 1.15 -10.96 -10.19
CA PRO A 94 0.88 -11.91 -9.13
C PRO A 94 0.14 -13.14 -9.66
N ASP A 95 0.52 -14.31 -9.15
CA ASP A 95 -0.36 -15.48 -9.15
C ASP A 95 -1.36 -15.35 -8.00
N VAL A 96 -2.64 -15.41 -8.33
CA VAL A 96 -3.72 -15.00 -7.42
C VAL A 96 -4.64 -16.17 -7.13
N HIS A 97 -4.77 -16.51 -5.86
CA HIS A 97 -5.69 -17.52 -5.38
C HIS A 97 -6.71 -16.93 -4.41
N VAL A 98 -7.99 -17.09 -4.75
CA VAL A 98 -9.10 -16.71 -3.87
C VAL A 98 -9.69 -17.99 -3.27
N SER A 99 -9.79 -18.02 -1.95
CA SER A 99 -10.38 -19.11 -1.19
C SER A 99 -11.47 -18.58 -0.26
N GLY A 100 -12.41 -19.44 0.13
CA GLY A 100 -13.48 -19.11 1.05
C GLY A 100 -13.67 -20.20 2.08
N LYS A 101 -13.87 -19.82 3.34
CA LYS A 101 -14.18 -20.71 4.45
C LYS A 101 -15.37 -20.18 5.22
N GLU A 102 -16.37 -21.03 5.47
CA GLU A 102 -17.46 -20.70 6.37
C GLU A 102 -17.09 -21.02 7.82
N GLU A 103 -17.33 -20.08 8.72
CA GLU A 103 -17.11 -20.21 10.15
C GLU A 103 -18.25 -19.50 10.92
N HIS A 104 -19.03 -20.27 11.68
CA HIS A 104 -20.13 -19.77 12.51
C HIS A 104 -21.16 -18.88 11.79
N GLY A 105 -21.52 -19.19 10.53
CA GLY A 105 -22.47 -18.40 9.74
C GLY A 105 -21.87 -17.15 9.09
N THR A 106 -20.55 -16.99 9.18
CA THR A 106 -19.76 -15.97 8.48
C THR A 106 -18.90 -16.64 7.42
N LEU A 107 -18.96 -16.15 6.19
CA LEU A 107 -18.08 -16.55 5.10
C LEU A 107 -16.83 -15.67 5.13
N ILE A 108 -15.68 -16.26 5.39
CA ILE A 108 -14.38 -15.60 5.34
C ILE A 108 -13.78 -15.87 3.96
N LEU A 109 -13.54 -14.82 3.19
CA LEU A 109 -12.85 -14.89 1.90
C LEU A 109 -11.42 -14.40 2.05
N SER A 110 -10.48 -15.18 1.51
CA SER A 110 -9.05 -14.89 1.56
C SER A 110 -8.50 -14.82 0.15
N CYS A 111 -7.88 -13.69 -0.18
CA CYS A 111 -7.13 -13.49 -1.42
C CYS A 111 -5.64 -13.59 -1.12
N HIS A 112 -4.95 -14.50 -1.80
CA HIS A 112 -3.52 -14.65 -1.73
C HIS A 112 -2.89 -14.28 -3.07
N ALA A 113 -1.89 -13.41 -3.05
CA ALA A 113 -1.12 -12.99 -4.21
C ALA A 113 0.36 -13.37 -4.01
N TYR A 114 0.92 -14.10 -4.97
CA TYR A 114 2.27 -14.66 -4.90
C TYR A 114 3.12 -14.28 -6.12
N GLY A 115 4.45 -14.23 -5.93
CA GLY A 115 5.41 -14.22 -7.02
C GLY A 115 5.40 -12.95 -7.88
N PHE A 116 4.95 -11.82 -7.31
CA PHE A 116 4.92 -10.54 -8.03
C PHE A 116 6.15 -9.69 -7.78
N TYR A 117 6.48 -8.86 -8.78
CA TYR A 117 7.51 -7.84 -8.70
C TYR A 117 7.12 -6.62 -9.56
N PRO A 118 7.28 -5.38 -9.08
CA PRO A 118 7.85 -4.97 -7.78
C PRO A 118 6.92 -5.28 -6.59
N SER A 119 7.40 -5.14 -5.36
CA SER A 119 6.62 -5.43 -4.14
C SER A 119 5.48 -4.44 -3.85
N SER A 120 5.22 -3.47 -4.73
CA SER A 120 4.16 -2.46 -4.57
C SER A 120 2.93 -2.79 -5.43
N ILE A 121 1.99 -3.54 -4.86
CA ILE A 121 0.65 -3.77 -5.43
C ILE A 121 -0.43 -3.34 -4.44
N ALA A 122 -1.59 -2.93 -4.96
CA ALA A 122 -2.78 -2.67 -4.18
C ALA A 122 -3.82 -3.77 -4.47
N VAL A 123 -4.31 -4.43 -3.42
CA VAL A 123 -5.33 -5.48 -3.50
C VAL A 123 -6.56 -5.01 -2.74
N ASN A 124 -7.69 -4.88 -3.43
CA ASN A 124 -8.92 -4.37 -2.86
C ASN A 124 -10.05 -5.37 -3.06
N TRP A 125 -10.80 -5.65 -2.01
CA TRP A 125 -12.12 -6.26 -2.13
C TRP A 125 -13.12 -5.23 -2.61
N MET A 126 -14.01 -5.64 -3.50
CA MET A 126 -14.98 -4.81 -4.19
C MET A 126 -16.39 -5.33 -3.95
N LYS A 127 -17.33 -4.43 -3.72
CA LYS A 127 -18.77 -4.69 -3.66
C LYS A 127 -19.45 -3.96 -4.81
N GLY A 128 -19.67 -4.67 -5.92
CA GLY A 128 -19.96 -4.00 -7.20
C GLY A 128 -18.79 -3.11 -7.62
N ASP A 129 -19.02 -1.80 -7.74
CA ASP A 129 -17.99 -0.82 -8.13
C ASP A 129 -17.30 -0.11 -6.96
N GLU A 130 -17.76 -0.35 -5.73
CA GLU A 130 -17.25 0.30 -4.51
C GLU A 130 -16.22 -0.56 -3.78
N ILE A 131 -15.18 0.07 -3.23
CA ILE A 131 -14.17 -0.61 -2.40
C ILE A 131 -14.80 -0.99 -1.06
N TRP A 132 -14.61 -2.24 -0.65
CA TRP A 132 -15.07 -2.77 0.62
C TRP A 132 -13.96 -2.60 1.67
N ASP A 133 -14.00 -1.52 2.44
CA ASP A 133 -12.94 -1.14 3.40
C ASP A 133 -13.26 -1.51 4.85
N GLN A 134 -14.53 -1.44 5.27
CA GLN A 134 -14.97 -1.59 6.66
C GLN A 134 -14.66 -2.93 7.34
N GLU A 135 -14.39 -3.99 6.56
CA GLU A 135 -14.18 -5.37 7.06
C GLU A 135 -12.97 -6.06 6.40
N THR A 136 -12.11 -5.29 5.71
CA THR A 136 -10.92 -5.84 5.04
C THR A 136 -9.74 -5.84 6.01
N GLU A 137 -9.23 -7.03 6.32
CA GLU A 137 -8.03 -7.23 7.13
C GLU A 137 -6.81 -7.53 6.24
N TRP A 138 -5.72 -6.83 6.49
CA TRP A 138 -4.44 -7.04 5.80
C TRP A 138 -3.61 -8.11 6.52
N GLY A 139 -3.35 -9.23 5.84
CA GLY A 139 -2.62 -10.38 6.37
C GLY A 139 -1.10 -10.31 6.23
N GLY A 140 -0.52 -9.15 5.90
CA GLY A 140 0.95 -8.99 5.80
C GLY A 140 1.40 -7.69 5.12
N ILE A 141 2.66 -7.33 5.33
CA ILE A 141 3.38 -6.27 4.60
C ILE A 141 3.95 -6.91 3.32
N PRO A 142 3.78 -6.33 2.12
CA PRO A 142 4.40 -6.85 0.91
C PRO A 142 5.92 -6.99 1.09
N THR A 143 6.42 -8.22 1.13
CA THR A 143 7.86 -8.49 1.29
C THR A 143 8.56 -8.50 -0.07
N SER A 144 9.90 -8.37 -0.06
CA SER A 144 10.71 -8.61 -1.25
C SER A 144 10.54 -10.08 -1.70
N GLY A 145 9.88 -10.29 -2.84
CA GLY A 145 9.44 -11.62 -3.31
C GLY A 145 7.92 -11.78 -3.44
N GLY A 146 7.15 -10.76 -3.03
CA GLY A 146 5.76 -10.58 -3.43
C GLY A 146 4.80 -11.64 -2.88
N ASN A 147 4.74 -11.79 -1.56
CA ASN A 147 3.64 -12.51 -0.92
C ASN A 147 2.77 -11.52 -0.15
N LEU A 148 1.47 -11.50 -0.47
CA LEU A 148 0.48 -10.66 0.18
C LEU A 148 -0.82 -11.47 0.36
N THR A 149 -1.42 -11.35 1.54
CA THR A 149 -2.72 -11.95 1.85
C THR A 149 -3.69 -10.86 2.31
N VAL A 150 -4.89 -10.84 1.74
CA VAL A 150 -5.96 -9.88 2.08
C VAL A 150 -7.26 -10.65 2.33
N VAL A 151 -7.88 -10.41 3.48
CA VAL A 151 -9.06 -11.17 3.95
C VAL A 151 -10.26 -10.24 4.10
N VAL A 152 -11.45 -10.74 3.78
CA VAL A 152 -12.73 -10.06 4.07
C VAL A 152 -13.72 -11.05 4.67
N ALA A 153 -14.50 -10.60 5.65
CA ALA A 153 -15.56 -11.39 6.28
C ALA A 153 -16.94 -10.95 5.76
N VAL A 154 -17.80 -11.92 5.43
CA VAL A 154 -19.15 -11.67 4.91
C VAL A 154 -20.17 -12.47 5.72
N SER A 155 -21.08 -11.78 6.40
CA SER A 155 -22.13 -12.43 7.18
C SER A 155 -23.19 -13.08 6.29
N ILE A 156 -23.26 -14.42 6.26
CA ILE A 156 -24.24 -15.17 5.46
C ILE A 156 -25.66 -14.92 5.99
N ILE A 157 -25.81 -14.80 7.31
CA ILE A 157 -27.09 -14.52 7.96
C ILE A 157 -27.69 -13.19 7.49
N ALA A 158 -26.87 -12.14 7.39
CA ALA A 158 -27.30 -10.84 6.87
C ALA A 158 -27.76 -10.95 5.40
N ALA A 159 -27.07 -11.78 4.60
CA ALA A 159 -27.43 -12.07 3.21
C ALA A 159 -28.82 -12.68 3.09
N ILE A 160 -29.08 -13.71 3.90
CA ILE A 160 -30.35 -14.44 3.91
C ILE A 160 -31.49 -13.52 4.33
N ILE A 161 -31.29 -12.68 5.35
CA ILE A 161 -32.30 -11.70 5.80
C ILE A 161 -32.65 -10.73 4.66
N ILE A 162 -31.64 -10.20 3.95
CA ILE A 162 -31.87 -9.29 2.82
C ILE A 162 -32.61 -9.99 1.67
N LEU A 163 -32.26 -11.24 1.37
CA LEU A 163 -32.99 -12.05 0.37
C LEU A 163 -34.45 -12.29 0.79
N ILE A 164 -34.73 -12.59 2.06
CA ILE A 164 -36.11 -12.78 2.54
C ILE A 164 -36.90 -11.46 2.45
N VAL A 165 -36.32 -10.33 2.89
CA VAL A 165 -36.98 -9.01 2.84
C VAL A 165 -37.26 -8.59 1.40
N SER A 166 -36.31 -8.79 0.48
CA SER A 166 -36.49 -8.49 -0.94
C SER A 166 -37.58 -9.35 -1.57
N ILE A 167 -37.57 -10.67 -1.36
CA ILE A 167 -38.64 -11.58 -1.81
C ILE A 167 -40.00 -11.14 -1.25
N GLY A 168 -40.06 -10.81 0.05
CA GLY A 168 -41.25 -10.30 0.71
C GLY A 168 -41.78 -9.02 0.06
N PHE A 169 -40.90 -8.07 -0.28
CA PHE A 169 -41.24 -6.85 -1.01
C PHE A 169 -41.80 -7.14 -2.41
N VAL A 170 -41.23 -8.10 -3.14
CA VAL A 170 -41.74 -8.52 -4.46
C VAL A 170 -43.15 -9.07 -4.36
N VAL A 171 -43.38 -9.98 -3.41
CA VAL A 171 -44.68 -10.64 -3.20
C VAL A 171 -45.72 -9.62 -2.77
N TRP A 172 -45.36 -8.72 -1.85
CA TRP A 172 -46.20 -7.61 -1.42
C TRP A 172 -46.57 -6.68 -2.59
N LYS A 173 -45.59 -6.27 -3.40
CA LYS A 173 -45.82 -5.45 -4.60
C LYS A 173 -46.71 -6.18 -5.63
N ARG A 174 -46.56 -7.50 -5.77
CA ARG A 174 -47.40 -8.34 -6.64
C ARG A 174 -48.86 -8.41 -6.17
N GLN A 175 -49.10 -8.45 -4.86
CA GLN A 175 -50.45 -8.49 -4.27
C GLN A 175 -51.12 -7.10 -4.23
N SER A 176 -50.34 -6.01 -4.22
CA SER A 176 -50.84 -4.63 -4.19
C SER A 176 -51.44 -4.12 -5.50
N GLY A 177 -51.54 -4.94 -6.56
CA GLY A 177 -52.44 -4.68 -7.68
C GLY A 177 -52.14 -3.45 -8.55
N SER A 178 -50.88 -3.22 -8.91
CA SER A 178 -50.54 -2.30 -10.03
C SER A 178 -49.22 -2.75 -10.67
N GLY A 179 -49.24 -3.16 -11.95
CA GLY A 179 -47.99 -3.49 -12.65
C GLY A 179 -48.17 -3.81 -14.13
N ASN A 180 -47.72 -2.90 -15.00
CA ASN A 180 -47.70 -3.07 -16.45
C ASN A 180 -46.49 -3.96 -16.88
N ARG A 181 -46.58 -4.71 -17.99
CA ARG A 181 -45.58 -5.74 -18.36
C ARG A 181 -44.14 -5.18 -18.56
N ASN A 182 -44.01 -3.90 -18.92
CA ASN A 182 -42.74 -3.18 -19.04
C ASN A 182 -42.07 -2.86 -17.69
N GLU A 183 -42.82 -2.87 -16.58
CA GLU A 183 -42.32 -2.60 -15.24
C GLU A 183 -41.53 -3.81 -14.67
N TYR A 184 -41.90 -5.03 -15.07
CA TYR A 184 -41.19 -6.26 -14.66
C TYR A 184 -39.80 -6.40 -15.32
N GLY A 185 -39.61 -5.85 -16.53
CA GLY A 185 -38.29 -5.76 -17.16
C GLY A 185 -37.36 -4.76 -16.44
N MET A 186 -37.94 -3.74 -15.81
CA MET A 186 -37.24 -2.79 -14.94
C MET A 186 -36.89 -3.45 -13.60
N ALA A 187 -37.83 -4.19 -13.01
CA ALA A 187 -37.59 -4.96 -11.79
C ALA A 187 -36.51 -6.06 -11.97
N ALA A 188 -36.50 -6.79 -13.10
CA ALA A 188 -35.45 -7.76 -13.41
C ALA A 188 -34.05 -7.12 -13.52
N ARG A 189 -33.95 -5.90 -14.04
CA ARG A 189 -32.70 -5.12 -14.05
C ARG A 189 -32.32 -4.67 -12.64
N GLU A 190 -33.28 -4.24 -11.83
CA GLU A 190 -33.04 -3.94 -10.41
C GLU A 190 -32.51 -5.18 -9.65
N TYR A 191 -33.08 -6.38 -9.83
CA TYR A 191 -32.54 -7.60 -9.19
C TYR A 191 -31.11 -7.95 -9.63
N GLN A 192 -30.77 -7.72 -10.90
CA GLN A 192 -29.41 -7.90 -11.40
C GLN A 192 -28.41 -7.00 -10.64
N TRP A 193 -28.81 -5.76 -10.31
CA TRP A 193 -28.02 -4.85 -9.47
C TRP A 193 -27.83 -5.39 -8.04
N TRP A 194 -28.88 -5.95 -7.43
CA TRP A 194 -28.81 -6.51 -6.07
C TRP A 194 -27.92 -7.76 -5.96
N ILE A 195 -27.86 -8.59 -7.01
CA ILE A 195 -26.97 -9.76 -7.06
C ILE A 195 -25.49 -9.33 -7.19
N GLN A 196 -25.21 -8.33 -8.03
CA GLN A 196 -23.85 -7.78 -8.21
C GLN A 196 -23.32 -7.07 -6.96
N LEU A 197 -24.21 -6.54 -6.12
CA LEU A 197 -23.87 -5.93 -4.82
C LEU A 197 -23.51 -6.95 -3.73
N TRP A 198 -23.66 -8.25 -3.97
CA TRP A 198 -23.45 -9.29 -2.95
C TRP A 198 -22.32 -10.29 -3.27
N ILE A 199 -21.79 -10.29 -4.49
CA ILE A 199 -20.65 -11.13 -4.85
C ILE A 199 -19.39 -10.26 -4.68
N PRO A 200 -18.59 -10.51 -3.63
CA PRO A 200 -17.33 -9.79 -3.47
C PRO A 200 -16.42 -10.18 -4.63
N SER A 201 -15.77 -9.19 -5.23
CA SER A 201 -14.73 -9.43 -6.23
C SER A 201 -13.42 -8.82 -5.76
N VAL A 202 -12.29 -9.32 -6.25
CA VAL A 202 -10.98 -8.76 -5.94
C VAL A 202 -10.51 -7.95 -7.13
N ARG A 203 -10.05 -6.73 -6.88
CA ARG A 203 -9.34 -5.91 -7.84
C ARG A 203 -7.89 -5.76 -7.40
N ILE A 204 -6.98 -6.03 -8.33
CA ILE A 204 -5.54 -5.82 -8.13
C ILE A 204 -5.10 -4.68 -9.04
N GLN A 205 -4.37 -3.73 -8.48
CA GLN A 205 -3.81 -2.59 -9.19
C GLN A 205 -2.31 -2.51 -8.93
N ASP A 206 -1.57 -2.10 -9.95
CA ASP A 206 -0.16 -1.75 -9.78
C ASP A 206 -0.06 -0.54 -8.86
N GLY A 207 0.71 -0.65 -7.77
CA GLY A 207 0.94 0.44 -6.81
C GLY A 207 1.83 1.57 -7.35
N SER A 208 2.07 1.60 -8.66
CA SER A 208 2.86 2.64 -9.36
C SER A 208 2.04 3.88 -9.73
N TRP A 209 0.79 3.97 -9.30
CA TRP A 209 -0.03 5.19 -9.38
C TRP A 209 -0.11 5.84 -8.00
N GLY A 210 0.83 6.75 -7.75
CA GLY A 210 0.93 7.62 -6.59
C GLY A 210 2.02 8.66 -6.80
#